data_AF-A0AAI9XRV8-F1
#
_entry.id   AF-A0AAI9XRV8-F1
#
_cell.length_a   1.000
_cell.length_b   1.000
_cell.length_c   1.000
_cell.angle_alpha   90.00
_cell.angle_beta   90.00
_cell.angle_gamma   90.00
#
_symmetry.space_group_name_H-M   'P 1'
#
loop_
_entity.id
_entity.type
_entity.pdbx_description
1 polymer ?
#
loop_
_entity_poly.entity_id
_entity_poly.type
_entity_poly.pdbx_seq_one_letter_code
_entity_poly.pdbx_strand_id
1 'polypeptide(L)'
;MPPKSNHYSTVSHSDTYDDSTTEVDESLMGDEKQWHSIDLNVKGNQGGSTWKEVKILLRRYRWLIDTLLLLTNIGLSLGLSLLLYYQFEDAKFPSRMTQIGGDYTGAGPQFPIEIKKFDADHAVVPPNATEFLSEATLNQWRSLLPAGAGWKSEDDGPFFTTTMTHQLHCIFMMGRIYSGMVTNKTDMSRTEADIHFYHCIDYLRQATMCSADLALEPHLITDADDNGPGDGSWNGMHVCKNHDQVIKYVDRQIKEGVRVVLPIDD
;
A
#
# COMPACT_ATOMS: atom_id res chain seq x y z
N MET A 1 -43.40 -13.66 27.15
CA MET A 1 -43.60 -12.34 26.50
C MET A 1 -42.52 -12.17 25.46
N PRO A 2 -42.87 -11.94 24.18
CA PRO A 2 -41.89 -11.83 23.11
C PRO A 2 -41.17 -10.47 23.18
N PRO A 3 -39.89 -10.38 22.78
CA PRO A 3 -39.21 -9.10 22.64
C PRO A 3 -39.76 -8.35 21.41
N LYS A 4 -40.16 -7.09 21.65
CA LYS A 4 -40.70 -6.16 20.67
C LYS A 4 -39.66 -5.84 19.59
N SER A 5 -40.06 -5.97 18.33
CA SER A 5 -39.29 -5.47 17.19
C SER A 5 -39.39 -3.95 17.15
N ASN A 6 -38.24 -3.26 17.22
CA ASN A 6 -38.16 -1.85 16.89
C ASN A 6 -37.76 -1.74 15.42
N HIS A 7 -38.76 -1.48 14.61
CA HIS A 7 -38.64 -1.09 13.20
C HIS A 7 -38.09 0.34 13.18
N TYR A 8 -36.82 0.52 12.85
CA TYR A 8 -36.29 1.85 12.53
C TYR A 8 -36.30 2.02 11.01
N SER A 9 -37.08 3.01 10.59
CA SER A 9 -37.28 3.47 9.22
C SER A 9 -36.00 4.10 8.66
N THR A 10 -35.65 3.70 7.45
CA THR A 10 -34.64 4.31 6.59
C THR A 10 -34.99 5.77 6.34
N VAL A 11 -34.15 6.69 6.80
CA VAL A 11 -34.24 8.12 6.47
C VAL A 11 -33.59 8.31 5.11
N SER A 12 -34.37 8.78 4.12
CA SER A 12 -33.85 9.24 2.84
C SER A 12 -33.19 10.61 3.05
N HIS A 13 -31.87 10.68 2.89
CA HIS A 13 -31.17 11.95 2.73
C HIS A 13 -31.46 12.50 1.33
N SER A 14 -32.20 13.61 1.27
CA SER A 14 -32.38 14.42 0.09
C SER A 14 -31.20 15.40 -0.01
N ASP A 15 -30.17 15.03 -0.76
CA ASP A 15 -29.13 15.97 -1.16
C ASP A 15 -29.54 16.58 -2.51
N THR A 16 -30.08 17.79 -2.46
CA THR A 16 -30.34 18.61 -3.65
C THR A 16 -29.03 19.22 -4.11
N TYR A 17 -28.37 18.59 -5.08
CA TYR A 17 -27.31 19.18 -5.88
C TYR A 17 -27.93 19.97 -7.03
N ASP A 18 -27.74 21.29 -7.02
CA ASP A 18 -28.10 22.19 -8.13
C ASP A 18 -26.93 22.21 -9.11
N ASP A 19 -27.09 21.54 -10.25
CA ASP A 19 -26.12 21.46 -11.34
C ASP A 19 -26.32 22.66 -12.28
N SER A 20 -25.28 23.47 -12.45
CA SER A 20 -25.27 24.64 -13.31
C SER A 20 -24.78 24.24 -14.71
N THR A 21 -25.71 23.85 -15.58
CA THR A 21 -25.45 23.68 -17.01
C THR A 21 -25.84 24.95 -17.76
N THR A 22 -24.88 25.59 -18.43
CA THR A 22 -25.14 26.71 -19.35
C THR A 22 -25.21 26.17 -20.77
N GLU A 23 -26.41 25.81 -21.23
CA GLU A 23 -26.69 25.66 -22.66
C GLU A 23 -27.20 26.99 -23.20
N VAL A 24 -26.51 27.53 -24.20
CA VAL A 24 -26.86 28.77 -24.88
C VAL A 24 -27.67 28.39 -26.12
N ASP A 25 -28.99 28.51 -26.04
CA ASP A 25 -29.86 28.28 -27.19
C ASP A 25 -29.86 29.52 -28.09
N GLU A 26 -29.37 29.30 -29.31
CA GLU A 26 -29.27 30.27 -30.40
C GLU A 26 -30.53 30.13 -31.25
N SER A 27 -31.55 30.98 -31.03
CA SER A 27 -32.52 31.40 -32.06
C SER A 27 -33.64 32.26 -31.49
N LEU A 28 -33.87 33.41 -32.14
CA LEU A 28 -35.12 34.21 -32.27
C LEU A 28 -34.90 35.71 -32.01
N MET A 29 -34.15 36.35 -32.91
CA MET A 29 -34.36 37.77 -33.21
C MET A 29 -35.51 37.86 -34.23
N GLY A 30 -36.72 38.11 -33.74
CA GLY A 30 -37.90 38.39 -34.55
C GLY A 30 -38.72 39.52 -33.91
N ASP A 31 -38.74 40.64 -34.62
CA ASP A 31 -39.71 41.74 -34.62
C ASP A 31 -39.92 42.64 -33.39
N GLU A 32 -39.36 43.84 -33.54
CA GLU A 32 -39.91 45.19 -33.31
C GLU A 32 -40.93 45.42 -32.18
N LYS A 33 -40.53 46.28 -31.22
CA LYS A 33 -41.48 47.11 -30.46
C LYS A 33 -41.06 48.58 -30.53
N GLN A 34 -41.76 49.29 -31.39
CA GLN A 34 -41.81 50.74 -31.50
C GLN A 34 -42.41 51.33 -30.21
N TRP A 35 -41.64 52.14 -29.48
CA TRP A 35 -42.17 52.93 -28.35
C TRP A 35 -41.96 54.42 -28.59
N HIS A 36 -43.07 55.15 -28.47
CA HIS A 36 -43.22 56.58 -28.70
C HIS A 36 -42.24 57.44 -27.90
N SER A 37 -41.70 58.46 -28.58
CA SER A 37 -40.93 59.54 -27.98
C SER A 37 -41.82 60.39 -27.08
N ILE A 38 -41.56 60.37 -25.78
CA ILE A 38 -41.97 61.43 -24.86
C ILE A 38 -40.73 62.26 -24.58
N ASP A 39 -40.73 63.46 -25.16
CA ASP A 39 -39.69 64.46 -24.99
C ASP A 39 -39.90 65.16 -23.64
N LEU A 40 -39.12 64.77 -22.63
CA LEU A 40 -39.03 65.49 -21.36
C LEU A 40 -37.64 66.11 -21.25
N ASN A 41 -37.61 67.39 -21.56
CA ASN A 41 -36.49 68.30 -21.48
C ASN A 41 -36.03 68.43 -20.02
N VAL A 42 -35.12 67.56 -19.58
CA VAL A 42 -34.40 67.68 -18.31
C VAL A 42 -33.01 68.24 -18.58
N LYS A 43 -32.82 69.53 -18.25
CA LYS A 43 -31.50 70.15 -18.10
C LYS A 43 -30.71 69.41 -17.01
N GLY A 44 -29.84 68.50 -17.42
CA GLY A 44 -28.95 67.72 -16.56
C GLY A 44 -27.47 68.04 -16.83
N ASN A 45 -26.95 68.98 -16.07
CA ASN A 45 -25.59 69.18 -15.58
C ASN A 45 -24.38 68.61 -16.37
N GLN A 46 -23.47 69.52 -16.73
CA GLN A 46 -22.13 69.23 -17.25
C GLN A 46 -21.28 68.47 -16.22
N GLY A 47 -21.10 67.16 -16.43
CA GLY A 47 -20.17 66.31 -15.66
C GLY A 47 -19.38 65.32 -16.53
N GLY A 48 -19.22 65.62 -17.83
CA GLY A 48 -18.82 64.61 -18.83
C GLY A 48 -17.56 64.92 -19.64
N SER A 49 -16.61 65.72 -19.12
CA SER A 49 -15.35 66.00 -19.83
C SER A 49 -14.30 64.91 -19.57
N THR A 50 -14.07 64.57 -18.31
CA THR A 50 -13.01 63.65 -17.89
C THR A 50 -13.24 62.21 -18.36
N TRP A 51 -14.49 61.73 -18.32
CA TRP A 51 -14.82 60.36 -18.76
C TRP A 51 -14.72 60.16 -20.28
N LYS A 52 -14.94 61.23 -21.06
CA LYS A 52 -14.77 61.21 -22.53
C LYS A 52 -13.30 61.20 -22.91
N GLU A 53 -12.47 61.99 -22.22
CA GLU A 53 -11.01 62.01 -22.41
C GLU A 53 -10.37 60.67 -22.03
N VAL A 54 -10.79 60.06 -20.91
CA VAL A 54 -10.35 58.73 -20.49
C VAL A 54 -10.77 57.65 -21.50
N LYS A 55 -11.99 57.72 -22.07
CA LYS A 55 -12.43 56.80 -23.13
C LYS A 55 -11.59 56.90 -24.41
N ILE A 56 -11.15 58.11 -24.77
CA ILE A 56 -10.30 58.34 -25.95
C ILE A 56 -8.89 57.79 -25.71
N LEU A 57 -8.33 58.00 -24.52
CA LEU A 57 -7.06 57.41 -24.11
C LEU A 57 -7.14 55.87 -24.10
N LEU A 58 -8.16 55.30 -23.46
CA LEU A 58 -8.36 53.84 -23.42
C LEU A 58 -8.53 53.24 -24.83
N ARG A 59 -9.20 53.92 -25.76
CA ARG A 59 -9.28 53.47 -27.17
C ARG A 59 -7.95 53.58 -27.91
N ARG A 60 -7.18 54.63 -27.64
CA ARG A 60 -5.85 54.86 -28.24
C ARG A 60 -4.80 53.86 -27.76
N TYR A 61 -4.88 53.47 -26.50
CA TYR A 61 -3.96 52.51 -25.86
C TYR A 61 -4.55 51.10 -25.74
N ARG A 62 -5.75 50.84 -26.29
CA ARG A 62 -6.44 49.55 -26.20
C ARG A 62 -5.57 48.40 -26.66
N TRP A 63 -4.90 48.57 -27.79
CA TRP A 63 -3.97 47.56 -28.33
C TRP A 63 -2.77 47.29 -27.41
N LEU A 64 -2.27 48.31 -26.70
CA LEU A 64 -1.18 48.15 -25.73
C LEU A 64 -1.65 47.46 -24.44
N ILE A 65 -2.87 47.74 -24.01
CA ILE A 65 -3.50 47.08 -22.85
C ILE A 65 -3.79 45.61 -23.16
N ASP A 66 -4.36 45.34 -24.34
CA ASP A 66 -4.71 43.98 -24.79
C ASP A 66 -3.44 43.13 -25.00
N THR A 67 -2.37 43.70 -25.57
CA THR A 67 -1.09 42.99 -25.73
C THR A 67 -0.41 42.71 -24.40
N LEU A 68 -0.44 43.64 -23.45
CA LEU A 68 0.10 43.43 -22.10
C LEU A 68 -0.66 42.31 -21.38
N LEU A 69 -2.00 42.34 -21.42
CA LEU A 69 -2.86 41.29 -20.84
C LEU A 69 -2.65 39.93 -21.49
N LEU A 70 -2.39 39.88 -22.80
CA LEU A 70 -2.10 38.62 -23.49
C LEU A 70 -0.75 38.05 -23.02
N LEU A 71 0.29 38.88 -22.93
CA LEU A 71 1.61 38.46 -22.48
C LEU A 71 1.60 37.98 -21.02
N THR A 72 0.83 38.63 -20.14
CA THR A 72 0.69 38.19 -18.75
C THR A 72 -0.03 36.84 -18.66
N ASN A 73 -1.11 36.65 -19.42
CA ASN A 73 -1.82 35.36 -19.45
C ASN A 73 -0.95 34.23 -19.99
N ILE A 74 -0.15 34.48 -21.04
CA ILE A 74 0.80 33.51 -21.57
C ILE A 74 1.86 33.17 -20.51
N GLY A 75 2.41 34.18 -19.82
CA GLY A 75 3.39 33.97 -18.75
C GLY A 75 2.82 33.16 -17.58
N LEU A 76 1.60 33.47 -17.13
CA LEU A 76 0.89 32.72 -16.10
C LEU A 76 0.59 31.28 -16.53
N SER A 77 0.15 31.08 -17.77
CA SER A 77 -0.14 29.75 -18.32
C SER A 77 1.13 28.89 -18.43
N LEU A 78 2.23 29.46 -18.92
CA LEU A 78 3.53 28.77 -18.99
C LEU A 78 4.08 28.47 -17.60
N GLY A 79 3.97 29.42 -16.65
CA GLY A 79 4.38 29.22 -15.26
C GLY A 79 3.57 28.12 -14.57
N LEU A 80 2.26 28.10 -14.75
CA LEU A 80 1.39 27.04 -14.23
C LEU A 80 1.69 25.69 -14.89
N SER A 81 1.89 25.66 -16.21
CA SER A 81 2.24 24.44 -16.93
C SER A 81 3.59 23.88 -16.48
N LEU A 82 4.57 24.76 -16.20
CA LEU A 82 5.88 24.37 -15.67
C LEU A 82 5.79 23.85 -14.24
N LEU A 83 5.01 24.51 -13.37
CA LEU A 83 4.75 24.04 -12.01
C LEU A 83 4.06 22.67 -12.00
N LEU A 84 3.03 22.50 -12.84
CA LEU A 84 2.35 21.23 -13.00
C LEU A 84 3.29 20.17 -13.59
N TYR A 85 4.18 20.53 -14.51
CA TYR A 85 5.19 19.62 -15.05
C TYR A 85 6.13 19.12 -13.95
N TYR A 86 6.68 20.01 -13.11
CA TYR A 86 7.54 19.61 -11.98
C TYR A 86 6.79 18.79 -10.93
N GLN A 87 5.58 19.19 -10.57
CA GLN A 87 4.75 18.44 -9.62
C GLN A 87 4.36 17.05 -10.17
N PHE A 88 4.18 16.93 -11.49
CA PHE A 88 3.87 15.68 -12.16
C PHE A 88 5.10 14.77 -12.31
N GLU A 89 6.30 15.34 -12.50
CA GLU A 89 7.58 14.62 -12.43
C GLU A 89 7.79 14.03 -11.02
N ASP A 90 7.57 14.83 -9.96
CA ASP A 90 7.65 14.38 -8.56
C ASP A 90 6.62 13.26 -8.25
N ALA A 91 5.44 13.33 -8.87
CA ALA A 91 4.40 12.31 -8.73
C ALA A 91 4.69 11.03 -9.52
N LYS A 92 5.38 11.12 -10.67
CA LYS A 92 5.73 9.96 -11.51
C LYS A 92 6.86 9.13 -10.92
N PHE A 93 7.74 9.74 -10.12
CA PHE A 93 8.90 9.05 -9.54
C PHE A 93 9.03 9.42 -8.06
N PRO A 94 8.20 8.85 -7.17
CA PRO A 94 8.45 8.95 -5.74
C PRO A 94 9.88 8.46 -5.49
N SER A 95 10.69 9.33 -4.91
CA SER A 95 12.09 9.08 -4.58
C SER A 95 12.17 7.82 -3.73
N ARG A 96 12.59 6.70 -4.35
CA ARG A 96 12.64 5.32 -3.82
C ARG A 96 11.27 4.72 -3.46
N MET A 97 10.63 4.03 -4.41
CA MET A 97 9.55 3.09 -4.08
C MET A 97 10.06 2.04 -3.08
N THR A 98 9.54 2.05 -1.86
CA THR A 98 9.79 1.01 -0.86
C THR A 98 9.14 -0.28 -1.33
N GLN A 99 9.91 -1.38 -1.39
CA GLN A 99 9.33 -2.70 -1.65
C GLN A 99 8.71 -3.24 -0.35
N ILE A 100 7.54 -3.86 -0.47
CA ILE A 100 6.83 -4.50 0.64
C ILE A 100 7.77 -5.46 1.40
N GLY A 101 7.70 -5.45 2.74
CA GLY A 101 8.60 -6.22 3.60
C GLY A 101 10.08 -5.80 3.49
N GLY A 102 10.35 -4.60 2.99
CA GLY A 102 11.68 -3.98 2.96
C GLY A 102 11.97 -3.17 4.23
N ASP A 103 13.11 -2.50 4.23
CA ASP A 103 13.45 -1.55 5.29
C ASP A 103 12.52 -0.33 5.22
N TYR A 104 11.88 0.00 6.35
CA TYR A 104 10.94 1.12 6.45
C TYR A 104 11.58 2.48 6.16
N THR A 105 12.91 2.59 6.32
CA THR A 105 13.64 3.83 6.02
C THR A 105 13.93 3.99 4.52
N GLY A 106 13.76 2.93 3.72
CA GLY A 106 14.16 2.91 2.32
C GLY A 106 15.68 2.96 2.08
N ALA A 107 16.49 2.70 3.11
CA ALA A 107 17.95 2.58 3.00
C ALA A 107 18.39 1.18 2.54
N GLY A 108 17.60 0.15 2.87
CA GLY A 108 17.82 -1.22 2.44
C GLY A 108 17.75 -1.44 0.92
N PRO A 109 18.34 -2.53 0.42
CA PRO A 109 18.31 -2.86 -0.99
C PRO A 109 16.90 -3.30 -1.45
N GLN A 110 16.69 -3.17 -2.75
CA GLN A 110 15.54 -3.75 -3.45
C GLN A 110 15.92 -5.16 -3.90
N PHE A 111 15.03 -6.12 -3.70
CA PHE A 111 15.28 -7.50 -4.13
C PHE A 111 14.56 -7.79 -5.45
N PRO A 112 15.18 -8.56 -6.36
CA PRO A 112 14.47 -9.11 -7.51
C PRO A 112 13.22 -9.87 -7.07
N ILE A 113 12.17 -9.77 -7.88
CA ILE A 113 10.90 -10.46 -7.65
C ILE A 113 10.88 -11.74 -8.50
N GLU A 114 10.33 -12.81 -7.95
CA GLU A 114 10.07 -14.06 -8.64
C GLU A 114 8.61 -14.49 -8.46
N ILE A 115 8.04 -15.07 -9.52
CA ILE A 115 6.72 -15.69 -9.43
C ILE A 115 6.91 -17.15 -9.01
N LYS A 116 6.31 -17.54 -7.89
CA LYS A 116 6.48 -18.87 -7.31
C LYS A 116 5.13 -19.53 -7.07
N LYS A 117 4.99 -20.78 -7.51
CA LYS A 117 3.94 -21.67 -7.02
C LYS A 117 4.45 -22.33 -5.74
N PHE A 118 3.63 -22.45 -4.72
CA PHE A 118 3.99 -23.22 -3.54
C PHE A 118 3.73 -24.71 -3.79
N ASP A 119 4.48 -25.56 -3.09
CA ASP A 119 4.32 -27.01 -3.14
C ASP A 119 4.65 -27.56 -1.74
N ALA A 120 3.97 -28.63 -1.33
CA ALA A 120 4.29 -29.30 -0.08
C ALA A 120 5.69 -29.94 -0.15
N ASP A 121 6.53 -29.64 0.85
CA ASP A 121 7.85 -30.24 1.01
C ASP A 121 7.91 -31.06 2.29
N HIS A 122 7.69 -32.37 2.17
CA HIS A 122 7.72 -33.29 3.30
C HIS A 122 9.13 -33.56 3.84
N ALA A 123 10.21 -33.14 3.17
CA ALA A 123 11.53 -33.18 3.76
C ALA A 123 11.71 -32.08 4.83
N VAL A 124 11.05 -30.92 4.64
CA VAL A 124 11.05 -29.81 5.61
C VAL A 124 9.94 -29.97 6.64
N VAL A 125 8.74 -30.39 6.21
CA VAL A 125 7.57 -30.57 7.07
C VAL A 125 6.99 -31.98 6.89
N PRO A 126 7.57 -33.00 7.54
CA PRO A 126 7.06 -34.36 7.46
C PRO A 126 5.69 -34.48 8.15
N PRO A 127 4.76 -35.31 7.62
CA PRO A 127 3.43 -35.51 8.20
C PRO A 127 3.44 -36.42 9.46
N ASN A 128 4.58 -36.49 10.16
CA ASN A 128 4.78 -37.33 11.33
C ASN A 128 5.51 -36.55 12.44
N ALA A 129 4.88 -36.46 13.62
CA ALA A 129 5.43 -35.72 14.76
C ALA A 129 6.80 -36.24 15.25
N THR A 130 7.04 -37.56 15.18
CA THR A 130 8.34 -38.10 15.60
C THR A 130 9.44 -37.75 14.60
N GLU A 131 9.11 -37.79 13.30
CA GLU A 131 10.02 -37.40 12.22
C GLU A 131 10.30 -35.90 12.21
N PHE A 132 9.32 -35.06 12.56
CA PHE A 132 9.50 -33.61 12.69
C PHE A 132 10.59 -33.27 13.73
N LEU A 133 10.65 -34.03 14.82
CA LEU A 133 11.67 -33.89 15.87
C LEU A 133 13.03 -34.53 15.51
N SER A 134 13.18 -35.10 14.31
CA SER A 134 14.43 -35.72 13.90
C SER A 134 15.51 -34.69 13.58
N GLU A 135 16.78 -35.10 13.73
CA GLU A 135 17.93 -34.27 13.37
C GLU A 135 17.95 -33.95 11.87
N ALA A 136 17.44 -34.86 11.03
CA ALA A 136 17.34 -34.64 9.59
C ALA A 136 16.42 -33.45 9.28
N THR A 137 15.22 -33.42 9.85
CA THR A 137 14.27 -32.31 9.70
C THR A 137 14.83 -31.00 10.25
N LEU A 138 15.43 -31.04 11.45
CA LEU A 138 16.07 -29.85 12.04
C LEU A 138 17.16 -29.27 11.12
N ASN A 139 17.97 -30.13 10.48
CA ASN A 139 19.00 -29.66 9.54
C ASN A 139 18.41 -29.04 8.26
N GLN A 140 17.27 -29.54 7.77
CA GLN A 140 16.55 -28.88 6.67
C GLN A 140 16.11 -27.48 7.06
N TRP A 141 15.51 -27.33 8.25
CA TRP A 141 15.11 -26.03 8.79
C TRP A 141 16.28 -25.07 9.01
N ARG A 142 17.42 -25.56 9.51
CA ARG A 142 18.66 -24.76 9.64
C ARG A 142 19.17 -24.26 8.29
N SER A 143 18.97 -25.03 7.22
CA SER A 143 19.39 -24.62 5.86
C SER A 143 18.60 -23.45 5.29
N LEU A 144 17.42 -23.15 5.85
CA LEU A 144 16.60 -21.99 5.48
C LEU A 144 17.15 -20.67 6.06
N LEU A 145 18.00 -20.75 7.09
CA LEU A 145 18.62 -19.59 7.72
C LEU A 145 19.98 -19.25 7.08
N PRO A 146 20.43 -17.98 7.17
CA PRO A 146 21.79 -17.61 6.81
C PRO A 146 22.84 -18.42 7.59
N ALA A 147 23.96 -18.75 6.95
CA ALA A 147 25.03 -19.56 7.57
C ALA A 147 25.62 -18.94 8.84
N GLY A 148 25.61 -17.61 8.94
CA GLY A 148 26.03 -16.87 10.14
C GLY A 148 25.00 -16.82 11.28
N ALA A 149 23.86 -17.52 11.19
CA ALA A 149 22.88 -17.55 12.27
C ALA A 149 23.49 -18.10 13.55
N GLY A 150 23.17 -17.47 14.68
CA GLY A 150 23.74 -17.75 15.97
C GLY A 150 23.31 -16.73 17.02
N TRP A 151 23.63 -17.04 18.27
CA TRP A 151 23.40 -16.13 19.38
C TRP A 151 24.33 -14.91 19.30
N LYS A 152 23.82 -13.77 19.77
CA LYS A 152 24.63 -12.56 19.93
C LYS A 152 25.77 -12.82 20.94
N SER A 153 26.90 -12.15 20.77
CA SER A 153 27.89 -11.99 21.84
C SER A 153 27.27 -11.41 23.12
N GLU A 154 27.83 -11.74 24.29
CA GLU A 154 27.36 -11.29 25.62
C GLU A 154 27.58 -9.79 25.91
N ASP A 155 27.68 -8.94 24.88
CA ASP A 155 27.73 -7.50 25.10
C ASP A 155 26.32 -6.96 25.40
N ASP A 156 26.21 -6.01 26.34
CA ASP A 156 24.92 -5.44 26.79
C ASP A 156 24.23 -4.53 25.74
N GLY A 157 24.75 -4.45 24.51
CA GLY A 157 24.16 -3.63 23.45
C GLY A 157 22.82 -4.19 22.93
N PRO A 158 21.97 -3.36 22.31
CA PRO A 158 20.82 -3.87 21.56
C PRO A 158 21.29 -4.68 20.34
N PHE A 159 20.49 -5.67 19.93
CA PHE A 159 20.64 -6.35 18.65
C PHE A 159 19.34 -6.33 17.86
N PHE A 160 19.46 -6.47 16.54
CA PHE A 160 18.34 -6.43 15.62
C PHE A 160 18.28 -7.74 14.83
N THR A 161 17.13 -8.41 14.88
CA THR A 161 16.87 -9.60 14.07
C THR A 161 16.18 -9.25 12.77
N THR A 162 16.23 -10.16 11.81
CA THR A 162 15.47 -10.04 10.57
C THR A 162 14.09 -10.64 10.78
N THR A 163 13.04 -9.87 10.49
CA THR A 163 11.64 -10.32 10.63
C THR A 163 11.36 -11.65 9.93
N MET A 164 11.85 -11.84 8.70
CA MET A 164 11.67 -13.09 7.95
C MET A 164 12.26 -14.31 8.69
N THR A 165 13.46 -14.21 9.26
CA THR A 165 14.09 -15.34 9.97
C THR A 165 13.41 -15.61 11.31
N HIS A 166 12.85 -14.59 11.96
CA HIS A 166 12.01 -14.76 13.15
C HIS A 166 10.70 -15.49 12.81
N GLN A 167 10.06 -15.17 11.69
CA GLN A 167 8.87 -15.92 11.24
C GLN A 167 9.18 -17.41 11.03
N LEU A 168 10.32 -17.75 10.42
CA LEU A 168 10.74 -19.14 10.25
C LEU A 168 10.95 -19.86 11.59
N HIS A 169 11.62 -19.19 12.54
CA HIS A 169 11.77 -19.69 13.92
C HIS A 169 10.39 -19.95 14.57
N CYS A 170 9.45 -19.00 14.47
CA CYS A 170 8.10 -19.17 15.01
C CYS A 170 7.39 -20.40 14.42
N ILE A 171 7.48 -20.62 13.11
CA ILE A 171 6.85 -21.78 12.45
C ILE A 171 7.49 -23.07 12.96
N PHE A 172 8.82 -23.15 13.02
CA PHE A 172 9.53 -24.32 13.53
C PHE A 172 9.15 -24.62 14.99
N MET A 173 9.12 -23.60 15.85
CA MET A 173 8.79 -23.75 17.27
C MET A 173 7.35 -24.22 17.48
N MET A 174 6.38 -23.73 16.69
CA MET A 174 5.01 -24.24 16.75
C MET A 174 4.94 -25.74 16.39
N GLY A 175 5.64 -26.16 15.34
CA GLY A 175 5.73 -27.57 14.94
C GLY A 175 6.43 -28.43 15.99
N ARG A 176 7.52 -27.92 16.59
CA ARG A 176 8.27 -28.59 17.66
C ARG A 176 7.41 -28.77 18.91
N ILE A 177 6.70 -27.73 19.34
CA ILE A 177 5.80 -27.75 20.50
C ILE A 177 4.69 -28.78 20.28
N TYR A 178 4.00 -28.73 19.13
CA TYR A 178 2.96 -29.71 18.79
C TYR A 178 3.52 -31.15 18.81
N SER A 179 4.65 -31.36 18.14
CA SER A 179 5.26 -32.68 18.01
C SER A 179 5.73 -33.24 19.34
N GLY A 180 6.32 -32.40 20.20
CA GLY A 180 6.71 -32.75 21.56
C GLY A 180 5.50 -33.19 22.39
N MET A 181 4.38 -32.47 22.30
CA MET A 181 3.15 -32.84 23.02
C MET A 181 2.57 -34.18 22.54
N VAL A 182 2.47 -34.38 21.22
CA VAL A 182 1.92 -35.62 20.63
C VAL A 182 2.77 -36.84 20.94
N THR A 183 4.09 -36.68 20.93
CA THR A 183 5.03 -37.79 21.17
C THR A 183 5.39 -37.98 22.64
N ASN A 184 4.89 -37.10 23.53
CA ASN A 184 5.28 -37.03 24.93
C ASN A 184 6.81 -36.89 25.12
N LYS A 185 7.45 -36.15 24.21
CA LYS A 185 8.90 -35.84 24.19
C LYS A 185 9.16 -34.33 24.24
N THR A 186 8.37 -33.60 25.04
CA THR A 186 8.63 -32.17 25.31
C THR A 186 9.86 -32.02 26.20
N ASP A 187 10.84 -31.28 25.69
CA ASP A 187 11.97 -30.73 26.44
C ASP A 187 11.66 -29.34 27.03
N MET A 188 10.61 -28.69 26.52
CA MET A 188 10.10 -27.41 26.99
C MET A 188 9.08 -27.58 28.14
N SER A 189 9.13 -26.68 29.12
CA SER A 189 8.10 -26.63 30.18
C SER A 189 6.73 -26.25 29.59
N ARG A 190 5.63 -26.66 30.24
CA ARG A 190 4.29 -26.32 29.73
C ARG A 190 4.07 -24.81 29.61
N THR A 191 4.51 -24.05 30.60
CA THR A 191 4.38 -22.59 30.64
C THR A 191 5.14 -21.94 29.48
N GLU A 192 6.36 -22.39 29.23
CA GLU A 192 7.19 -21.89 28.14
C GLU A 192 6.61 -22.23 26.77
N ALA A 193 6.07 -23.44 26.62
CA ALA A 193 5.37 -23.86 25.41
C ALA A 193 4.14 -22.99 25.13
N ASP A 194 3.33 -22.70 26.15
CA ASP A 194 2.15 -21.85 26.00
C ASP A 194 2.57 -20.40 25.64
N ILE A 195 3.61 -19.85 26.27
CA ILE A 195 4.12 -18.50 25.96
C ILE A 195 4.61 -18.43 24.51
N HIS A 196 5.50 -19.34 24.09
CA HIS A 196 6.02 -19.36 22.73
C HIS A 196 4.91 -19.57 21.71
N PHE A 197 4.01 -20.52 21.94
CA PHE A 197 2.96 -20.86 20.98
C PHE A 197 2.03 -19.66 20.69
N TYR A 198 1.52 -18.98 21.73
CA TYR A 198 0.65 -17.83 21.53
C TYR A 198 1.39 -16.60 21.00
N HIS A 199 2.66 -16.40 21.39
CA HIS A 199 3.51 -15.37 20.79
C HIS A 199 3.68 -15.60 19.28
N CYS A 200 4.05 -16.82 18.89
CA CYS A 200 4.27 -17.19 17.49
C CYS A 200 2.98 -17.03 16.66
N ILE A 201 1.82 -17.44 17.19
CA ILE A 201 0.53 -17.26 16.51
C ILE A 201 0.26 -15.78 16.22
N ASP A 202 0.38 -14.91 17.24
CA ASP A 202 0.06 -13.50 17.02
C ASP A 202 1.11 -12.81 16.12
N TYR A 203 2.38 -13.17 16.25
CA TYR A 203 3.45 -12.67 15.39
C TYR A 203 3.22 -13.03 13.92
N LEU A 204 2.91 -14.30 13.62
CA LEU A 204 2.65 -14.76 12.26
C LEU A 204 1.36 -14.17 11.69
N ARG A 205 0.30 -14.01 12.50
CA ARG A 205 -0.91 -13.30 12.08
C ARG A 205 -0.58 -11.88 11.60
N GLN A 206 0.21 -11.14 12.37
CA GLN A 206 0.61 -9.78 12.00
C GLN A 206 1.51 -9.75 10.77
N ALA A 207 2.45 -10.70 10.65
CA ALA A 207 3.30 -10.86 9.49
C ALA A 207 2.50 -11.07 8.20
N THR A 208 1.54 -11.99 8.21
CA THR A 208 0.67 -12.28 7.05
C THR A 208 -0.19 -11.08 6.68
N MET A 209 -0.74 -10.36 7.66
CA MET A 209 -1.49 -9.12 7.38
C MET A 209 -0.61 -8.00 6.83
N CYS A 210 0.67 -7.97 7.20
CA CYS A 210 1.63 -6.99 6.72
C CYS A 210 2.07 -7.28 5.28
N SER A 211 2.32 -8.54 4.93
CA SER A 211 2.66 -8.94 3.56
C SER A 211 1.45 -8.93 2.63
N ALA A 212 0.27 -9.24 3.17
CA ALA A 212 -1.03 -9.23 2.49
C ALA A 212 -0.96 -9.84 1.08
N ASP A 213 -0.53 -11.10 0.98
CA ASP A 213 -0.43 -11.79 -0.29
C ASP A 213 -1.82 -11.89 -0.94
N LEU A 214 -1.92 -11.43 -2.20
CA LEU A 214 -3.17 -11.35 -2.96
C LEU A 214 -3.29 -12.45 -4.02
N ALA A 215 -2.41 -13.46 -3.98
CA ALA A 215 -2.51 -14.62 -4.85
C ALA A 215 -3.89 -15.28 -4.73
N LEU A 216 -4.46 -15.66 -5.88
CA LEU A 216 -5.67 -16.49 -5.92
C LEU A 216 -5.27 -17.95 -5.84
N GLU A 217 -5.82 -18.69 -4.88
CA GLU A 217 -5.57 -20.13 -4.68
C GLU A 217 -6.77 -20.94 -5.20
N PRO A 218 -6.72 -21.48 -6.43
CA PRO A 218 -7.82 -22.25 -6.98
C PRO A 218 -7.87 -23.66 -6.38
N HIS A 219 -9.07 -24.08 -5.99
CA HIS A 219 -9.36 -25.45 -5.56
C HIS A 219 -9.99 -26.24 -6.71
N LEU A 220 -9.25 -27.20 -7.26
CA LEU A 220 -9.68 -28.06 -8.36
C LEU A 220 -9.87 -29.50 -7.87
N ILE A 221 -10.85 -30.20 -8.45
CA ILE A 221 -11.12 -31.62 -8.15
C ILE A 221 -9.93 -32.52 -8.53
N THR A 222 -9.09 -32.05 -9.45
CA THR A 222 -7.90 -32.76 -9.94
C THR A 222 -6.63 -32.47 -9.14
N ASP A 223 -6.73 -31.70 -8.05
CA ASP A 223 -5.57 -31.37 -7.24
C ASP A 223 -4.96 -32.61 -6.59
N ALA A 224 -3.64 -32.55 -6.35
CA ALA A 224 -2.96 -33.59 -5.61
C ALA A 224 -3.58 -33.71 -4.21
N ASP A 225 -3.78 -34.94 -3.76
CA ASP A 225 -4.30 -35.25 -2.42
C ASP A 225 -3.15 -35.19 -1.40
N ASP A 226 -2.59 -34.01 -1.19
CA ASP A 226 -1.51 -33.77 -0.23
C ASP A 226 -2.03 -33.37 1.16
N ASN A 227 -3.22 -32.77 1.26
CA ASN A 227 -3.99 -32.67 2.52
C ASN A 227 -5.47 -33.10 2.43
N GLY A 228 -5.88 -33.78 1.36
CA GLY A 228 -7.28 -34.17 1.13
C GLY A 228 -7.74 -33.91 -0.32
N PRO A 229 -8.75 -34.64 -0.84
CA PRO A 229 -9.34 -34.31 -2.14
C PRO A 229 -9.95 -32.90 -2.16
N GLY A 230 -9.54 -32.06 -3.11
CA GLY A 230 -10.05 -30.70 -3.28
C GLY A 230 -9.45 -29.65 -2.32
N ASP A 231 -8.37 -29.99 -1.62
CA ASP A 231 -7.72 -29.09 -0.65
C ASP A 231 -7.14 -27.83 -1.30
N GLY A 232 -6.67 -27.87 -2.55
CA GLY A 232 -6.29 -26.69 -3.35
C GLY A 232 -5.21 -25.76 -2.79
N SER A 233 -4.68 -26.06 -1.60
CA SER A 233 -3.91 -25.17 -0.72
C SER A 233 -2.53 -24.74 -1.23
N TRP A 234 -2.16 -25.09 -2.47
CA TRP A 234 -0.85 -24.80 -3.06
C TRP A 234 -0.91 -24.27 -4.49
N ASN A 235 -2.10 -24.12 -5.07
CA ASN A 235 -2.23 -23.78 -6.48
C ASN A 235 -2.13 -22.29 -6.82
N GLY A 236 -1.89 -21.44 -5.83
CA GLY A 236 -1.66 -20.02 -6.02
C GLY A 236 -0.35 -19.73 -6.73
N MET A 237 -0.33 -18.63 -7.49
CA MET A 237 0.90 -18.06 -8.03
C MET A 237 1.23 -16.79 -7.24
N HIS A 238 2.32 -16.83 -6.49
CA HIS A 238 2.71 -15.82 -5.53
C HIS A 238 3.82 -14.93 -6.09
N VAL A 239 3.82 -13.66 -5.68
CA VAL A 239 4.84 -12.68 -6.06
C VAL A 239 5.83 -12.53 -4.91
N CYS A 240 6.95 -13.25 -4.98
CA CYS A 240 7.91 -13.35 -3.88
C CYS A 240 9.16 -12.51 -4.15
N LYS A 241 9.86 -12.10 -3.09
CA LYS A 241 11.27 -11.71 -3.21
C LYS A 241 12.08 -12.96 -3.52
N ASN A 242 13.08 -12.84 -4.39
CA ASN A 242 14.01 -13.95 -4.61
C ASN A 242 14.74 -14.28 -3.30
N HIS A 243 14.42 -15.45 -2.75
CA HIS A 243 14.85 -15.85 -1.41
C HIS A 243 16.38 -15.94 -1.32
N ASP A 244 17.05 -16.45 -2.36
CA ASP A 244 18.50 -16.60 -2.38
C ASP A 244 19.22 -15.24 -2.27
N GLN A 245 18.70 -14.19 -2.92
CA GLN A 245 19.25 -12.84 -2.79
C GLN A 245 19.01 -12.26 -1.39
N VAL A 246 17.85 -12.54 -0.79
CA VAL A 246 17.55 -12.13 0.59
C VAL A 246 18.52 -12.80 1.57
N ILE A 247 18.72 -14.12 1.48
CA ILE A 247 19.65 -14.85 2.34
C ILE A 247 21.08 -14.35 2.18
N LYS A 248 21.57 -14.14 0.95
CA LYS A 248 22.91 -13.57 0.69
C LYS A 248 23.07 -12.18 1.32
N TYR A 249 22.04 -11.35 1.25
CA TYR A 249 22.06 -10.03 1.88
C TYR A 249 22.14 -10.13 3.41
N VAL A 250 21.30 -10.95 4.02
CA VAL A 250 21.27 -11.12 5.48
C VAL A 250 22.59 -11.72 5.98
N ASP A 251 23.13 -12.73 5.29
CA ASP A 251 24.43 -13.34 5.61
C ASP A 251 25.57 -12.30 5.62
N ARG A 252 25.59 -11.40 4.62
CA ARG A 252 26.54 -10.27 4.59
C ARG A 252 26.33 -9.32 5.78
N GLN A 253 25.09 -8.98 6.11
CA GLN A 253 24.79 -8.07 7.23
C GLN A 253 25.14 -8.65 8.59
N ILE A 254 25.07 -9.97 8.74
CA ILE A 254 25.60 -10.67 9.92
C ILE A 254 27.12 -10.50 10.00
N LYS A 255 27.84 -10.75 8.89
CA LYS A 255 29.31 -10.58 8.83
C LYS A 255 29.76 -9.15 9.10
N GLU A 256 28.94 -8.17 8.73
CA GLU A 256 29.17 -6.74 8.99
C GLU A 256 28.78 -6.31 10.42
N GLY A 257 28.20 -7.21 11.23
CA GLY A 257 27.76 -6.91 12.61
C GLY A 257 26.50 -6.04 12.70
N VAL A 258 25.74 -5.90 11.61
CA VAL A 258 24.53 -5.07 11.56
C VAL A 258 23.32 -5.84 12.10
N ARG A 259 23.27 -7.15 11.85
CA ARG A 259 22.13 -8.01 12.20
C ARG A 259 22.60 -9.25 12.94
N VAL A 260 21.76 -9.72 13.85
CA VAL A 260 21.88 -11.04 14.47
C VAL A 260 20.69 -11.87 14.02
N VAL A 261 20.93 -13.07 13.53
CA VAL A 261 19.85 -14.03 13.26
C VAL A 261 19.96 -15.12 14.29
N LEU A 262 18.95 -15.26 15.13
CA LEU A 262 18.90 -16.31 16.13
C LEU A 262 18.85 -17.69 15.45
N PRO A 263 19.31 -18.76 16.11
CA PRO A 263 19.16 -20.12 15.59
C PRO A 263 17.70 -20.48 15.37
N ILE A 264 17.45 -21.52 14.58
CA ILE A 264 16.07 -21.94 14.31
C ILE A 264 15.41 -22.53 15.56
N ASP A 265 16.18 -23.25 16.36
CA ASP A 265 15.82 -23.81 17.65
C ASP A 265 16.35 -22.92 18.79
N ASP A 266 15.54 -22.69 19.82
CA ASP A 266 15.96 -22.04 21.07
C ASP A 266 16.87 -22.94 21.92
#